data_AF-A0A968JMN4-F1
#
_entry.id   AF-A0A968JMN4-F1
#
_cell.length_a   1.000
_cell.length_b   1.000
_cell.length_c   1.000
_cell.angle_alpha   90.00
_cell.angle_beta   90.00
_cell.angle_gamma   90.00
#
_symmetry.space_group_name_H-M   'P 1'
#
loop_
_entity.id
_entity.type
_entity.pdbx_description
1 polymer ?
#
loop_
_entity_poly.entity_id
_entity_poly.type
_entity_poly.pdbx_seq_one_letter_code
_entity_poly.pdbx_strand_id
1 'polypeptide(L)' 'MKLFHNILPPDEWKLPVIVLTGCIAGLIFFLFYISKAHSYLSDNPETCVNCHIMAPQYATWNHSSHRETANCNDCH' A
#
# COMPACT_ATOMS: atom_id res chain seq x y z
N MET A 1 -9.29 -3.44 34.24
CA MET A 1 -8.18 -2.50 34.59
C MET A 1 -6.78 -3.16 34.64
N LYS A 2 -6.63 -4.48 34.86
CA LYS A 2 -5.31 -5.15 34.84
C LYS A 2 -4.66 -5.30 33.45
N LEU A 3 -5.45 -5.25 32.37
CA LEU A 3 -4.94 -5.47 31.01
C LEU A 3 -3.96 -4.37 30.55
N PHE A 4 -4.25 -3.11 30.86
CA PHE A 4 -3.41 -1.97 30.47
C PHE A 4 -2.05 -1.97 31.16
N HIS A 5 -1.97 -2.44 32.41
CA HIS A 5 -0.73 -2.48 33.18
C HIS A 5 0.28 -3.52 32.62
N ASN A 6 -0.20 -4.53 31.89
CA ASN A 6 0.64 -5.56 31.31
C ASN A 6 1.16 -5.20 29.91
N ILE A 7 0.55 -4.22 29.24
CA ILE A 7 0.89 -3.82 27.86
C ILE A 7 1.69 -2.52 27.86
N LEU A 8 1.50 -1.66 28.86
CA LEU A 8 2.20 -0.39 28.97
C LEU A 8 3.66 -0.61 29.44
N PRO A 9 4.65 -0.03 28.75
CA PRO A 9 6.03 -0.14 29.20
C PRO A 9 6.24 0.58 30.55
N PRO A 10 7.22 0.13 31.36
CA PRO A 10 7.64 0.82 32.58
C PRO A 10 7.97 2.30 32.30
N ASP A 11 7.81 3.18 33.31
CA ASP A 11 7.95 4.63 33.13
C ASP A 11 9.26 5.06 32.46
N GLU A 12 10.36 4.36 32.76
CA GLU A 12 11.68 4.59 32.17
C GLU A 12 11.75 4.28 30.67
N TRP A 13 10.95 3.32 30.19
CA TRP A 13 10.94 2.84 28.80
C TRP A 13 9.86 3.47 27.93
N LYS A 14 8.96 4.27 28.52
CA LYS A 14 7.85 4.90 27.78
C LYS A 14 8.36 5.77 26.62
N LEU A 15 9.33 6.64 26.87
CA LEU A 15 9.88 7.55 25.86
C LEU A 15 10.54 6.77 24.69
N PRO A 16 11.50 5.87 24.94
CA PRO A 16 12.10 5.05 23.87
C PRO A 16 11.08 4.25 23.06
N VAL A 17 10.11 3.62 23.73
CA VAL A 17 9.08 2.81 23.05
C VAL A 17 8.17 3.68 22.19
N ILE A 18 7.75 4.86 22.67
CA ILE A 18 6.93 5.80 21.89
C ILE A 18 7.69 6.26 20.64
N VAL A 19 8.97 6.64 20.78
CA VAL A 19 9.79 7.08 19.64
C VAL A 19 9.96 5.95 18.63
N LEU A 20 10.34 4.76 19.09
CA LEU A 20 10.55 3.60 18.21
C LEU A 20 9.27 3.20 17.48
N THR A 21 8.14 3.12 18.18
CA THR A 21 6.84 2.80 17.56
C THR A 21 6.39 3.88 16.59
N GLY A 22 6.63 5.16 16.89
CA GLY A 22 6.40 6.27 15.97
C GLY A 22 7.23 6.15 14.69
N CYS A 23 8.53 5.84 14.80
CA CYS A 23 9.41 5.59 13.65
C CYS A 23 8.92 4.41 12.81
N ILE A 24 8.57 3.28 13.42
CA ILE A 24 8.06 2.10 12.73
C ILE A 24 6.74 2.41 12.01
N ALA A 25 5.78 3.05 12.70
CA ALA A 25 4.52 3.43 12.09
C ALA A 25 4.73 4.39 10.91
N GLY A 26 5.60 5.39 11.06
CA GLY A 26 5.96 6.31 9.98
C GLY A 26 6.56 5.60 8.77
N LEU A 27 7.46 4.64 8.98
CA LEU A 27 8.04 3.82 7.91
C LEU A 27 6.99 2.96 7.22
N ILE A 28 6.06 2.34 7.97
CA ILE A 28 4.97 1.55 7.40
C ILE A 28 4.08 2.42 6.51
N PHE A 29 3.65 3.60 6.98
CA PHE A 29 2.83 4.51 6.18
C PHE A 29 3.58 5.01 4.95
N PHE A 30 4.87 5.34 5.10
CA PHE A 30 5.70 5.76 3.99
C PHE A 30 5.85 4.65 2.93
N LEU A 31 6.10 3.41 3.35
CA LEU A 31 6.17 2.25 2.45
C LEU A 31 4.85 2.00 1.74
N PHE A 32 3.74 2.07 2.46
CA PHE A 32 2.40 1.90 1.89
C PHE A 32 2.09 2.95 0.82
N TYR A 33 2.55 4.19 1.02
CA TYR A 33 2.41 5.28 0.07
C TYR A 33 3.32 5.07 -1.16
N ILE A 34 4.63 4.90 -0.98
CA ILE A 34 5.59 4.83 -2.10
C ILE A 34 5.42 3.57 -2.95
N SER A 35 4.98 2.46 -2.36
CA SER A 35 4.66 1.22 -3.08
C SER A 35 3.33 1.29 -3.85
N LYS A 36 2.56 2.38 -3.68
CA LYS A 36 1.19 2.51 -4.19
C LYS A 36 0.28 1.35 -3.77
N ALA A 37 0.50 0.77 -2.59
CA ALA A 37 -0.27 -0.40 -2.14
C ALA A 37 -1.79 -0.16 -2.14
N HIS A 38 -2.23 1.07 -1.85
CA HIS A 38 -3.63 1.47 -1.90
C HIS A 38 -4.26 1.36 -3.31
N SER A 39 -3.49 1.46 -4.39
CA SER A 39 -4.01 1.38 -5.76
C SER A 39 -4.62 0.01 -6.10
N TYR A 40 -4.18 -1.05 -5.42
CA TYR A 40 -4.72 -2.41 -5.54
C TYR A 40 -6.13 -2.59 -4.97
N LEU A 41 -6.68 -1.56 -4.31
CA LEU A 41 -8.08 -1.53 -3.89
C LEU A 41 -9.01 -0.94 -4.97
N SER A 42 -8.50 -0.73 -6.18
CA SER A 42 -9.23 -0.16 -7.32
C SER A 42 -8.98 -0.97 -8.59
N ASP A 43 -9.88 -0.85 -9.57
CA ASP A 43 -9.76 -1.46 -10.90
C ASP A 43 -9.05 -0.55 -11.92
N ASN A 44 -8.34 0.48 -11.45
CA ASN A 44 -7.62 1.39 -12.33
C ASN A 44 -6.53 0.63 -13.10
N PRO A 45 -6.50 0.73 -14.44
CA PRO A 45 -5.57 -0.03 -15.27
C PRO A 45 -4.10 0.38 -15.02
N GLU A 46 -3.85 1.60 -14.52
CA GLU A 46 -2.52 2.06 -14.10
C GLU A 46 -1.95 1.25 -12.93
N THR A 47 -2.81 0.60 -12.13
CA THR A 47 -2.40 -0.30 -11.04
C THR A 47 -1.62 -1.50 -11.59
N CYS A 48 -1.99 -2.01 -12.77
CA CYS A 48 -1.32 -3.14 -13.41
C CYS A 48 0.15 -2.81 -13.74
N VAL A 49 0.45 -1.56 -14.10
CA VAL A 49 1.81 -1.11 -14.42
C VAL A 49 2.61 -0.62 -13.22
N ASN A 50 2.14 -0.88 -11.99
CA ASN A 50 3.01 -0.80 -10.81
C ASN A 50 4.19 -1.80 -10.91
N CYS A 51 4.02 -2.89 -11.66
CA CYS A 51 5.08 -3.82 -12.01
C CYS A 51 5.50 -3.63 -13.47
N HIS A 52 6.80 -3.37 -13.70
CA HIS A 52 7.33 -3.08 -15.04
C HIS A 52 7.07 -4.18 -16.08
N ILE A 53 6.92 -5.45 -15.65
CA ILE A 53 6.63 -6.57 -16.55
C ILE A 53 5.26 -6.46 -17.22
N MET A 54 4.34 -5.66 -16.66
CA MET A 54 3.02 -5.40 -17.24
C MET A 54 3.03 -4.25 -18.26
N ALA A 55 4.14 -3.50 -18.40
CA ALA A 55 4.25 -2.40 -19.35
C ALA A 55 3.81 -2.75 -20.79
N PRO A 56 4.22 -3.88 -21.40
CA PRO A 56 3.75 -4.23 -22.75
C PRO A 56 2.24 -4.49 -22.80
N GLN A 57 1.66 -5.11 -21.78
CA GLN A 57 0.22 -5.44 -21.74
C GLN A 57 -0.63 -4.18 -21.61
N TYR A 58 -0.20 -3.25 -20.77
CA TYR A 58 -0.85 -1.96 -20.64
C TYR A 58 -0.73 -1.12 -21.91
N ALA A 59 0.44 -1.12 -22.57
CA ALA A 59 0.63 -0.37 -23.81
C ALA A 59 -0.27 -0.89 -24.94
N THR A 60 -0.44 -2.20 -25.08
CA THR A 60 -1.34 -2.78 -26.09
C THR A 60 -2.80 -2.52 -25.74
N TRP A 61 -3.20 -2.66 -24.48
CA TRP A 61 -4.54 -2.27 -24.00
C TRP A 61 -4.82 -0.80 -24.32
N ASN A 62 -3.91 0.10 -23.98
CA ASN A 62 -4.03 1.55 -24.22
C ASN A 62 -4.06 1.92 -25.72
N HIS A 63 -3.54 1.06 -26.61
CA HIS A 63 -3.67 1.24 -28.06
C HIS A 63 -4.86 0.47 -28.68
N SER A 64 -5.64 -0.25 -27.88
CA SER A 64 -6.79 -1.03 -28.34
C SER A 64 -8.11 -0.27 -28.20
N SER A 65 -9.18 -0.81 -28.79
CA SER A 65 -10.55 -0.34 -28.57
C SER A 65 -11.08 -0.64 -27.16
N HIS A 66 -10.49 -1.61 -26.45
CA HIS A 66 -10.95 -2.00 -25.12
C HIS A 66 -10.74 -0.92 -24.07
N ARG A 67 -9.74 -0.03 -24.22
CA ARG A 67 -9.50 1.06 -23.27
C ARG A 67 -10.70 1.96 -23.03
N GLU A 68 -11.62 2.03 -24.00
CA GLU A 68 -12.81 2.90 -23.95
C GLU A 68 -13.97 2.26 -23.17
N THR A 69 -13.90 0.95 -22.89
CA THR A 69 -15.05 0.18 -22.39
C THR A 69 -14.72 -0.86 -21.31
N ALA A 70 -13.46 -1.23 -21.14
CA ALA A 70 -13.01 -2.25 -20.20
C ALA A 70 -11.62 -1.92 -19.63
N ASN A 71 -11.47 -2.11 -18.31
CA ASN A 71 -10.22 -2.12 -17.59
C ASN A 71 -9.58 -3.51 -17.63
N CYS A 72 -8.33 -3.61 -17.14
CA CYS A 72 -7.61 -4.87 -17.07
C CYS A 72 -8.37 -5.94 -16.28
N ASN A 73 -8.93 -5.56 -15.12
CA ASN A 73 -9.65 -6.47 -14.22
C ASN A 73 -11.05 -6.88 -14.72
N ASP A 74 -11.61 -6.16 -15.70
CA ASP A 74 -12.90 -6.58 -16.28
C ASP A 74 -12.76 -7.89 -17.08
N CYS A 75 -11.53 -8.23 -17.47
CA CYS A 75 -11.17 -9.48 -18.15
C CYS A 75 -10.37 -10.45 -17.28
N HIS A 76 -9.72 -9.99 -16.20
CA HIS A 76 -8.74 -10.74 -15.40
C HIS A 76 -9.07 -10.73 -13.91
#